data_AF-A0A916Q7A6-F1
#
_entry.id   AF-A0A916Q7A6-F1
#
_cell.length_a   1.000
_cell.length_b   1.000
_cell.length_c   1.000
_cell.angle_alpha   90.00
_cell.angle_beta   90.00
_cell.angle_gamma   90.00
#
_symmetry.space_group_name_H-M   'P 1'
#
loop_
_entity.id
_entity.type
_entity.pdbx_description
1 polymer ?
#
loop_
_entity_poly.entity_id
_entity_poly.type
_entity_poly.pdbx_seq_one_letter_code
_entity_poly.pdbx_strand_id
1 'polypeptide(L)'
;MHGVIFRIAKVQALDVMAKLMKSTFHLIALLFLTLMPSAGFAEPVVIKTTPANTNYYPWIVQLSQSPIDWFESDVNAKIQGRAYRVVILLEDIYNSVFIEQVTFGTEGCCKKVSSVRRFDIKTFSEKFGFIGEISGFRFIRWLSPTSFIFLYKDLLFVMTAINEPEVKVEVYSGD
;
A
#
# COMPACT_ATOMS: atom_id res chain seq x y z
N MET A 1 -10.17 -78.37 12.29
CA MET A 1 -9.17 -77.59 11.53
C MET A 1 -9.74 -76.45 10.66
N HIS A 2 -11.05 -76.36 10.39
CA HIS A 2 -11.62 -75.32 9.51
C HIS A 2 -11.80 -73.92 10.16
N GLY A 3 -11.89 -73.82 11.49
CA GLY A 3 -12.17 -72.54 12.16
C GLY A 3 -10.98 -71.59 12.32
N VAL A 4 -9.74 -72.08 12.24
CA VAL A 4 -8.52 -71.27 12.44
C VAL A 4 -8.17 -70.50 11.17
N ILE A 5 -8.31 -71.13 9.99
CA ILE A 5 -8.01 -70.54 8.69
C ILE A 5 -8.95 -69.35 8.39
N PHE A 6 -10.23 -69.47 8.74
CA PHE A 6 -11.23 -68.41 8.51
C PHE A 6 -10.99 -67.17 9.39
N ARG A 7 -10.46 -67.34 10.60
CA ARG A 7 -10.10 -66.21 11.48
C ARG A 7 -8.86 -65.46 10.96
N ILE A 8 -7.86 -66.16 10.45
CA ILE A 8 -6.63 -65.55 9.92
C ILE A 8 -6.93 -64.69 8.68
N ALA A 9 -7.75 -65.20 7.76
CA ALA A 9 -8.14 -64.46 6.55
C ALA A 9 -8.93 -63.17 6.86
N LYS A 10 -9.82 -63.21 7.86
CA LYS A 10 -10.62 -62.04 8.27
C LYS A 10 -9.76 -60.95 8.93
N VAL A 11 -8.75 -61.32 9.71
CA VAL A 11 -7.81 -60.37 10.33
C VAL A 11 -6.91 -59.70 9.29
N GLN A 12 -6.38 -60.47 8.33
CA GLN A 12 -5.56 -59.91 7.24
C GLN A 12 -6.35 -58.94 6.34
N ALA A 13 -7.62 -59.24 6.04
CA ALA A 13 -8.46 -58.35 5.24
C ALA A 13 -8.76 -57.01 5.94
N LEU A 14 -8.97 -57.03 7.27
CA LEU A 14 -9.18 -55.83 8.08
C LEU A 14 -7.91 -54.96 8.16
N ASP A 15 -6.73 -55.58 8.30
CA ASP A 15 -5.45 -54.86 8.31
C ASP A 15 -5.14 -54.20 6.96
N VAL A 16 -5.42 -54.90 5.84
CA VAL A 16 -5.24 -54.34 4.49
C VAL A 16 -6.19 -53.16 4.26
N MET A 17 -7.47 -53.28 4.66
CA MET A 17 -8.45 -52.19 4.55
C MET A 17 -8.08 -50.97 5.42
N ALA A 18 -7.60 -51.19 6.65
CA ALA A 18 -7.14 -50.11 7.52
C ALA A 18 -5.89 -49.39 6.98
N LYS A 19 -4.97 -50.13 6.35
CA LYS A 19 -3.76 -49.58 5.72
C LYS A 19 -4.08 -48.80 4.44
N LEU A 20 -5.04 -49.27 3.63
CA LEU A 20 -5.53 -48.58 2.44
C LEU A 20 -6.24 -47.26 2.81
N MET A 21 -7.09 -47.27 3.85
CA MET A 21 -7.78 -46.08 4.36
C MET A 21 -6.82 -45.02 4.89
N LYS A 22 -5.74 -45.39 5.58
CA LYS A 22 -4.71 -44.43 6.02
C LYS A 22 -3.97 -43.79 4.84
N SER A 23 -3.63 -44.60 3.82
CA SER A 23 -2.92 -44.12 2.63
C SER A 23 -3.75 -43.14 1.80
N THR A 24 -5.06 -43.37 1.65
CA THR A 24 -5.96 -42.44 0.95
C THR A 24 -6.23 -41.18 1.75
N PHE A 25 -6.31 -41.27 3.08
CA PHE A 25 -6.45 -40.09 3.94
C PHE A 25 -5.24 -39.15 3.86
N HIS A 26 -4.03 -39.70 3.80
CA HIS A 26 -2.81 -38.90 3.62
C HIS A 26 -2.74 -38.25 2.23
N LEU A 27 -3.20 -38.93 1.18
CA LEU A 27 -3.22 -38.35 -0.17
C LEU A 27 -4.22 -37.18 -0.29
N ILE A 28 -5.40 -37.31 0.32
CA ILE A 28 -6.43 -36.27 0.32
C ILE A 28 -5.98 -35.06 1.16
N ALA A 29 -5.37 -35.30 2.32
CA ALA A 29 -4.82 -34.23 3.16
C ALA A 29 -3.69 -33.45 2.45
N LEU A 30 -2.85 -34.12 1.67
CA LEU A 30 -1.80 -33.47 0.87
C LEU A 30 -2.39 -32.57 -0.23
N LEU A 31 -3.46 -33.03 -0.89
CA LEU A 31 -4.16 -32.29 -1.94
C LEU A 31 -4.80 -30.99 -1.38
N PHE A 32 -5.38 -31.05 -0.18
CA PHE A 32 -5.94 -29.86 0.48
C PHE A 32 -4.86 -28.87 0.94
N LEU A 33 -3.65 -29.33 1.31
CA LEU A 33 -2.54 -28.42 1.65
C LEU A 33 -2.00 -27.66 0.43
N THR A 34 -2.02 -28.26 -0.76
CA THR A 34 -1.57 -27.60 -2.00
C THR A 34 -2.58 -26.62 -2.60
N LEU A 35 -3.83 -26.66 -2.13
CA LEU A 35 -4.92 -25.79 -2.58
C LEU A 35 -5.10 -24.56 -1.68
N MET A 36 -4.25 -24.36 -0.67
CA MET A 36 -4.24 -23.11 0.08
C MET A 36 -3.88 -21.98 -0.89
N PRO A 37 -4.80 -21.05 -1.21
CA PRO A 37 -4.43 -19.88 -1.98
C PRO A 37 -3.35 -19.18 -1.17
N SER A 38 -2.14 -19.06 -1.74
CA SER A 38 -1.16 -18.15 -1.19
C SER A 38 -1.84 -16.79 -1.16
N ALA A 39 -2.14 -16.30 0.04
CA ALA A 39 -2.48 -14.91 0.26
C ALA A 39 -1.23 -14.12 -0.16
N GLY A 40 -1.11 -13.87 -1.45
CA GLY A 40 -0.11 -13.00 -2.02
C GLY A 40 -0.48 -11.62 -1.51
N PHE A 41 0.20 -11.17 -0.46
CA PHE A 41 0.25 -9.76 -0.14
C PHE A 41 0.73 -9.08 -1.42
N ALA A 42 -0.17 -8.35 -2.09
CA ALA A 42 0.20 -7.60 -3.27
C ALA A 42 1.32 -6.65 -2.86
N GLU A 43 2.51 -6.82 -3.42
CA GLU A 43 3.64 -5.95 -3.11
C GLU A 43 3.28 -4.49 -3.42
N PRO A 44 3.72 -3.53 -2.59
CA PRO A 44 3.43 -2.13 -2.84
C PRO A 44 3.94 -1.70 -4.22
N VAL A 45 3.07 -1.03 -4.97
CA VAL A 45 3.40 -0.52 -6.30
C VAL A 45 4.26 0.74 -6.15
N VAL A 46 5.47 0.69 -6.70
CA VAL A 46 6.39 1.83 -6.70
C VAL A 46 6.05 2.80 -7.84
N ILE A 47 5.82 4.07 -7.51
CA ILE A 47 5.52 5.14 -8.46
C ILE A 47 6.59 6.23 -8.35
N LYS A 48 7.17 6.61 -9.48
CA LYS A 48 8.14 7.69 -9.53
C LYS A 48 7.45 9.04 -9.36
N THR A 49 8.17 9.98 -8.79
CA THR A 49 7.78 11.39 -8.83
C THR A 49 8.79 12.18 -9.66
N THR A 50 8.35 13.31 -10.21
CA THR A 50 9.24 14.20 -10.96
C THR A 50 9.40 15.51 -10.19
N PRO A 51 10.63 16.06 -10.09
CA PRO A 51 10.82 17.40 -9.56
C PRO A 51 9.94 18.40 -10.33
N ALA A 52 9.26 19.27 -9.61
CA ALA A 52 8.45 20.33 -10.19
C ALA A 52 8.88 21.68 -9.60
N ASN A 53 8.78 22.74 -10.41
CA ASN A 53 8.95 24.10 -9.93
C ASN A 53 7.61 24.81 -10.09
N THR A 54 6.95 25.10 -8.97
CA THR A 54 5.61 25.66 -8.96
C THR A 54 5.64 26.93 -8.14
N ASN A 55 6.16 27.99 -8.76
CA ASN A 55 6.08 29.35 -8.21
C ASN A 55 4.62 29.82 -8.04
N TYR A 56 3.69 29.17 -8.74
CA TYR A 56 2.26 29.42 -8.67
C TYR A 56 1.48 28.15 -9.05
N TYR A 57 0.41 27.84 -8.31
CA TYR A 57 -0.53 26.78 -8.66
C TYR A 57 -1.84 27.39 -9.17
N PRO A 58 -2.25 27.12 -10.41
CA PRO A 58 -3.61 27.37 -10.80
C PRO A 58 -4.56 26.38 -10.11
N TRP A 59 -5.66 26.88 -9.58
CA TRP A 59 -6.87 26.11 -9.22
C TRP A 59 -6.63 24.91 -8.29
N ILE A 60 -6.10 25.20 -7.10
CA ILE A 60 -6.00 24.22 -6.01
C ILE A 60 -7.41 23.78 -5.61
N VAL A 61 -7.71 22.49 -5.79
CA VAL A 61 -8.98 21.89 -5.33
C VAL A 61 -8.84 21.26 -3.95
N GLN A 62 -7.63 20.84 -3.57
CA GLN A 62 -7.37 20.35 -2.22
C GLN A 62 -5.92 20.63 -1.82
N LEU A 63 -5.74 21.04 -0.58
CA LEU A 63 -4.44 21.23 0.05
C LEU A 63 -4.49 20.59 1.44
N SER A 64 -3.60 19.63 1.70
CA SER A 64 -3.45 19.03 3.02
C SER A 64 -2.00 19.19 3.51
N GLN A 65 -1.80 19.15 4.83
CA GLN A 65 -0.47 19.18 5.44
C GLN A 65 -0.37 18.08 6.50
N SER A 66 0.72 17.32 6.46
CA SER A 66 0.99 16.27 7.43
C SER A 66 1.35 16.85 8.80
N PRO A 67 1.32 16.02 9.86
CA PRO A 67 1.89 16.41 11.14
C PRO A 67 3.34 16.89 10.96
N ILE A 68 3.72 17.91 11.72
CA ILE A 68 5.07 18.45 11.67
C ILE A 68 6.00 17.51 12.44
N ASP A 69 7.04 17.05 11.76
CA ASP A 69 8.17 16.37 12.36
C ASP A 69 9.18 17.41 12.85
N TRP A 70 9.23 17.61 14.17
CA TRP A 70 10.12 18.58 14.80
C TRP A 70 11.48 17.93 15.08
N PHE A 71 12.54 18.58 14.61
CA PHE A 71 13.90 18.14 14.87
C PHE A 71 14.29 18.57 16.29
N GLU A 72 14.56 17.61 17.17
CA GLU A 72 15.23 17.90 18.42
C GLU A 72 16.67 18.30 18.11
N SER A 73 17.19 19.32 18.83
CA SER A 73 18.61 19.50 19.22
C SER A 73 19.37 20.78 18.82
N ASP A 74 18.80 21.78 18.13
CA ASP A 74 19.50 23.07 18.02
C ASP A 74 18.55 24.27 17.93
N VAL A 75 18.45 25.02 19.03
CA VAL A 75 17.68 26.28 19.09
C VAL A 75 18.15 27.32 18.07
N ASN A 76 19.38 27.20 17.56
CA ASN A 76 19.95 28.10 16.56
C ASN A 76 19.83 27.54 15.13
N ALA A 77 19.34 26.31 14.93
CA ALA A 77 19.12 25.78 13.59
C ALA A 77 18.04 26.59 12.87
N LYS A 78 18.33 27.01 11.64
CA LYS A 78 17.39 27.75 10.78
C LYS A 78 16.16 26.93 10.41
N ILE A 79 16.26 25.60 10.43
CA ILE A 79 15.17 24.67 10.16
C ILE A 79 15.03 23.78 11.40
N GLN A 80 13.89 23.87 12.06
CA GLN A 80 13.55 23.12 13.28
C GLN A 80 12.41 22.13 13.06
N GLY A 81 11.70 22.21 11.93
CA GLY A 81 10.65 21.24 11.62
C GLY A 81 10.46 21.02 10.13
N ARG A 82 9.85 19.89 9.80
CA ARG A 82 9.46 19.51 8.45
C ARG A 82 8.04 18.97 8.43
N ALA A 83 7.28 19.30 7.38
CA ALA A 83 6.04 18.62 7.06
C ALA A 83 5.97 18.38 5.56
N TYR A 84 5.04 17.53 5.15
CA TYR A 84 4.71 17.32 3.76
C TYR A 84 3.31 17.87 3.46
N ARG A 85 3.10 18.32 2.24
CA ARG A 85 1.79 18.72 1.75
C ARG A 85 1.40 17.90 0.53
N VAL A 86 0.13 17.59 0.43
CA VAL A 86 -0.47 17.10 -0.81
C VAL A 86 -1.28 18.24 -1.40
N VAL A 87 -0.92 18.65 -2.62
CA VAL A 87 -1.64 19.66 -3.38
C VAL A 87 -2.29 18.95 -4.56
N ILE A 88 -3.61 19.08 -4.66
CA ILE A 88 -4.37 18.55 -5.79
C ILE A 88 -4.89 19.75 -6.57
N LEU A 89 -4.55 19.80 -7.85
CA LEU A 89 -5.04 20.80 -8.79
C LEU A 89 -6.06 20.17 -9.73
N LEU A 90 -6.92 21.02 -10.27
CA LEU A 90 -7.68 20.70 -11.47
C LEU A 90 -6.94 21.30 -12.68
N GLU A 91 -6.38 20.45 -13.53
CA GLU A 91 -5.83 20.83 -14.84
C GLU A 91 -6.84 20.39 -15.90
N ASP A 92 -7.66 21.34 -16.37
CA ASP A 92 -8.80 21.12 -17.28
C ASP A 92 -9.81 20.08 -16.75
N ILE A 93 -9.69 18.83 -17.19
CA ILE A 93 -10.52 17.68 -16.78
C ILE A 93 -9.73 16.64 -15.96
N TYR A 94 -8.44 16.88 -15.70
CA TYR A 94 -7.56 15.93 -15.02
C TYR A 94 -7.08 16.46 -13.67
N ASN A 95 -6.73 15.53 -12.75
CA ASN A 95 -6.08 15.90 -11.51
C ASN A 95 -4.56 15.89 -11.65
N SER A 96 -3.93 16.95 -11.17
CA SER A 96 -2.49 16.95 -10.88
C SER A 96 -2.27 16.87 -9.38
N VAL A 97 -1.40 15.95 -8.98
CA VAL A 97 -1.08 15.72 -7.58
C VAL A 97 0.38 16.09 -7.35
N PHE A 98 0.62 16.99 -6.41
CA PHE A 98 1.95 17.43 -6.01
C PHE A 98 2.18 17.06 -4.54
N ILE A 99 3.41 16.67 -4.25
CA ILE A 99 3.93 16.42 -2.92
C ILE A 99 4.97 17.50 -2.65
N GLU A 100 4.69 18.39 -1.71
CA GLU A 100 5.62 19.42 -1.29
C GLU A 100 6.27 19.04 0.02
N GLN A 101 7.56 19.32 0.15
CA GLN A 101 8.21 19.39 1.44
C GLN A 101 8.22 20.83 1.93
N VAL A 102 7.81 21.02 3.17
CA VAL A 102 7.77 22.31 3.85
C VAL A 102 8.72 22.26 5.03
N THR A 103 9.48 23.33 5.19
CA THR A 103 10.40 23.52 6.31
C THR A 103 9.91 24.67 7.18
N PHE A 104 10.16 24.54 8.48
CA PHE A 104 9.79 25.50 9.51
C PHE A 104 11.04 25.90 10.29
N GLY A 105 11.14 27.18 10.64
CA GLY A 105 12.12 27.69 11.60
C GLY A 105 11.59 27.64 13.03
N THR A 106 12.20 28.45 13.89
CA THR A 106 11.90 28.50 15.33
C THR A 106 10.43 28.79 15.62
N GLU A 107 9.81 28.03 16.52
CA GLU A 107 8.40 28.19 16.90
C GLU A 107 7.40 28.14 15.72
N GLY A 108 7.78 27.50 14.61
CA GLY A 108 6.94 27.43 13.39
C GLY A 108 7.01 28.67 12.51
N CYS A 109 7.89 29.63 12.80
CA CYS A 109 8.15 30.77 11.93
C CYS A 109 8.82 30.34 10.61
N CYS A 110 8.93 31.28 9.66
CA CYS A 110 9.74 31.10 8.44
C CYS A 110 9.36 29.89 7.56
N LYS A 111 8.06 29.55 7.50
CA LYS A 111 7.53 28.48 6.65
C LYS A 111 7.97 28.66 5.19
N LYS A 112 8.71 27.69 4.66
CA LYS A 112 9.16 27.70 3.26
C LYS A 112 8.97 26.34 2.60
N VAL A 113 8.46 26.34 1.37
CA VAL A 113 8.46 25.15 0.51
C VAL A 113 9.90 24.91 0.07
N SER A 114 10.48 23.77 0.48
CA SER A 114 11.87 23.41 0.19
C SER A 114 12.00 22.56 -1.07
N SER A 115 10.96 21.80 -1.41
CA SER A 115 10.91 21.00 -2.64
C SER A 115 9.47 20.72 -3.03
N VAL A 116 9.26 20.54 -4.33
CA VAL A 116 7.97 20.14 -4.91
C VAL A 116 8.22 19.01 -5.88
N ARG A 117 7.37 17.98 -5.83
CA ARG A 117 7.41 16.85 -6.76
C ARG A 117 6.01 16.53 -7.26
N ARG A 118 5.87 16.26 -8.55
CA ARG A 118 4.61 15.80 -9.14
C ARG A 118 4.54 14.28 -9.04
N PHE A 119 3.41 13.76 -8.56
CA PHE A 119 3.10 12.35 -8.57
C PHE A 119 2.64 11.92 -9.97
N ASP A 120 3.20 10.83 -10.48
CA ASP A 120 2.84 10.28 -11.78
C ASP A 120 1.53 9.49 -11.70
N ILE A 121 0.41 10.22 -11.72
CA ILE A 121 -0.94 9.65 -11.65
C ILE A 121 -1.24 8.73 -12.85
N LYS A 122 -0.61 8.98 -14.00
CA LYS A 122 -0.80 8.16 -15.20
C LYS A 122 -0.19 6.78 -15.00
N THR A 123 1.10 6.72 -14.62
CA THR A 123 1.78 5.46 -14.33
C THR A 123 1.08 4.72 -13.19
N PHE A 124 0.61 5.42 -12.16
CA PHE A 124 -0.21 4.82 -11.10
C PHE A 124 -1.49 4.20 -11.66
N SER A 125 -2.27 4.94 -12.45
CA SER A 125 -3.50 4.47 -13.06
C SER A 125 -3.27 3.20 -13.89
N GLU A 126 -2.23 3.20 -14.73
CA GLU A 126 -1.87 2.07 -15.59
C GLU A 126 -1.48 0.83 -14.77
N LYS A 127 -0.67 0.97 -13.72
CA LYS A 127 -0.22 -0.16 -12.89
C LYS A 127 -1.35 -0.83 -12.10
N PHE A 128 -2.40 -0.09 -11.75
CA PHE A 128 -3.59 -0.64 -11.10
C PHE A 128 -4.71 -1.01 -12.09
N GLY A 129 -4.43 -0.98 -13.41
CA GLY A 129 -5.37 -1.42 -14.44
C GLY A 129 -6.53 -0.46 -14.69
N PHE A 130 -6.44 0.79 -14.23
CA PHE A 130 -7.45 1.80 -14.48
C PHE A 130 -7.28 2.38 -15.89
N ILE A 131 -8.22 2.08 -16.78
CA ILE A 131 -8.23 2.55 -18.17
C ILE A 131 -9.00 3.88 -18.28
N GLY A 132 -8.56 4.76 -19.18
CA GLY A 132 -9.29 5.98 -19.54
C GLY A 132 -8.93 7.21 -18.70
N GLU A 133 -9.94 7.90 -18.19
CA GLU A 133 -9.80 9.19 -17.51
C GLU A 133 -8.93 9.09 -16.25
N ILE A 134 -8.00 10.04 -16.05
CA ILE A 134 -7.06 10.07 -14.91
C ILE A 134 -7.50 11.02 -13.78
N SER A 135 -8.76 11.44 -13.77
CA SER A 135 -9.36 12.24 -12.70
C SER A 135 -9.81 11.37 -11.52
N GLY A 136 -10.21 12.01 -10.42
CA GLY A 136 -10.80 11.35 -9.26
C GLY A 136 -9.85 11.13 -8.09
N PHE A 137 -8.64 11.71 -8.10
CA PHE A 137 -7.75 11.65 -6.94
C PHE A 137 -8.25 12.58 -5.84
N ARG A 138 -8.56 12.02 -4.67
CA ARG A 138 -9.04 12.79 -3.51
C ARG A 138 -8.25 12.40 -2.27
N PHE A 139 -7.63 13.37 -1.62
CA PHE A 139 -6.94 13.12 -0.36
C PHE A 139 -7.99 12.87 0.75
N ILE A 140 -7.76 11.86 1.60
CA ILE A 140 -8.68 11.49 2.69
C ILE A 140 -8.12 11.92 4.04
N ARG A 141 -6.99 11.35 4.47
CA ARG A 141 -6.37 11.68 5.76
C ARG A 141 -4.90 11.29 5.82
N TRP A 142 -4.16 11.96 6.69
CA TRP A 142 -2.79 11.56 7.03
C TRP A 142 -2.80 10.34 7.97
N LEU A 143 -1.79 9.48 7.81
CA LEU A 143 -1.48 8.38 8.72
C LEU A 143 -0.23 8.69 9.56
N SER A 144 0.74 9.36 8.96
CA SER A 144 1.99 9.78 9.59
C SER A 144 2.50 11.06 8.91
N PRO A 145 3.64 11.64 9.35
CA PRO A 145 4.29 12.72 8.63
C PRO A 145 4.59 12.40 7.15
N THR A 146 4.77 11.12 6.80
CA THR A 146 5.23 10.66 5.47
C THR A 146 4.29 9.67 4.78
N SER A 147 3.05 9.50 5.27
CA SER A 147 2.06 8.63 4.66
C SER A 147 0.63 9.11 4.82
N PHE A 148 -0.21 8.83 3.82
CA PHE A 148 -1.60 9.23 3.81
C PHE A 148 -2.48 8.26 3.03
N ILE A 149 -3.78 8.34 3.29
CA ILE A 149 -4.82 7.64 2.54
C ILE A 149 -5.43 8.60 1.52
N PHE A 150 -5.67 8.09 0.31
CA PHE A 150 -6.42 8.78 -0.73
C PHE A 150 -7.45 7.84 -1.37
N LEU A 151 -8.47 8.44 -1.97
CA LEU A 151 -9.47 7.76 -2.80
C LEU A 151 -9.12 8.00 -4.26
N TYR A 152 -9.23 6.96 -5.07
CA TYR A 152 -9.14 7.03 -6.52
C TYR A 152 -10.08 5.99 -7.15
N LYS A 153 -11.00 6.44 -8.02
CA LYS A 153 -12.01 5.58 -8.69
C LYS A 153 -12.67 4.59 -7.73
N ASP A 154 -13.23 5.13 -6.64
CA ASP A 154 -13.95 4.40 -5.58
C ASP A 154 -13.12 3.41 -4.74
N LEU A 155 -11.80 3.35 -4.95
CA LEU A 155 -10.88 2.54 -4.15
C LEU A 155 -10.01 3.40 -3.25
N LEU A 156 -9.84 2.96 -2.01
CA LEU A 156 -8.93 3.57 -1.06
C LEU A 156 -7.53 3.00 -1.25
N PHE A 157 -6.55 3.89 -1.20
CA PHE A 157 -5.14 3.57 -1.31
C PHE A 157 -4.38 4.22 -0.16
N VAL A 158 -3.28 3.62 0.23
CA VAL A 158 -2.29 4.25 1.09
C VAL A 158 -1.04 4.56 0.27
N MET A 159 -0.55 5.79 0.40
CA MET A 159 0.72 6.23 -0.14
C MET A 159 1.73 6.38 1.01
N THR A 160 2.89 5.74 0.88
CA THR A 160 3.97 5.79 1.87
C THR A 160 5.29 6.22 1.22
N ALA A 161 6.30 6.47 2.07
CA ALA A 161 7.63 6.92 1.64
C ALA A 161 7.62 8.22 0.83
N ILE A 162 6.73 9.17 1.14
CA ILE A 162 6.62 10.45 0.42
C ILE A 162 7.79 11.41 0.69
N ASN A 163 8.74 11.01 1.54
CA ASN A 163 10.02 11.67 1.72
C ASN A 163 11.07 11.21 0.68
N GLU A 164 10.84 10.10 -0.02
CA GLU A 164 11.73 9.51 -1.01
C GLU A 164 11.34 9.90 -2.44
N PRO A 165 12.27 9.92 -3.43
CA PRO A 165 11.99 10.22 -4.85
C PRO A 165 10.91 9.34 -5.49
N GLU A 166 10.75 8.12 -4.98
CA GLU A 166 9.72 7.17 -5.39
C GLU A 166 8.79 6.91 -4.20
N VAL A 167 7.49 6.91 -4.46
CA VAL A 167 6.47 6.60 -3.44
C VAL A 167 5.99 5.17 -3.62
N LYS A 168 5.52 4.58 -2.53
CA LYS A 168 4.89 3.26 -2.54
C LYS A 168 3.39 3.41 -2.39
N VAL A 169 2.63 2.68 -3.20
CA VAL A 169 1.16 2.74 -3.21
C VAL A 169 0.59 1.33 -3.16
N GLU A 170 -0.37 1.11 -2.28
CA GLU A 170 -1.09 -0.16 -2.16
C GLU A 170 -2.56 0.10 -1.83
N VAL A 171 -3.42 -0.89 -2.11
CA VAL A 171 -4.84 -0.81 -1.77
C VAL A 171 -4.98 -0.80 -0.24
N TYR A 172 -5.73 0.16 0.28
CA TYR A 172 -6.01 0.25 1.70
C TYR A 172 -7.28 -0.54 2.02
N SER A 173 -7.12 -1.64 2.75
CA SER A 173 -8.23 -2.54 3.11
C SER A 173 -8.92 -2.19 4.44
N GLY A 174 -8.55 -1.07 5.07
CA GLY A 174 -9.02 -0.73 6.42
C GLY A 174 -8.29 -1.48 7.53
N ASP A 175 -8.53 -1.06 8.77
CA ASP A 175 -8.33 -1.86 9.98
C ASP A 175 -9.70 -2.31 10.50
#